data_AF-A0A9D5G609-F1
#
_entry.id   AF-A0A9D5G609-F1
#
_cell.length_a   1.000
_cell.length_b   1.000
_cell.length_c   1.000
_cell.angle_alpha   90.00
_cell.angle_beta   90.00
_cell.angle_gamma   90.00
#
_symmetry.space_group_name_H-M   'P 1'
#
loop_
_entity.id
_entity.type
_entity.pdbx_description
1 polymer ?
#
loop_
_entity_poly.entity_id
_entity_poly.type
_entity_poly.pdbx_seq_one_letter_code
_entity_poly.pdbx_strand_id
1 'polypeptide(L)'
;MLHHRTVQSLVAVFALVAMLCQGTSVLAGTTGTLSGTVTNTTDNRPLAGAKVTAASPSQTSTATTDAGGHFTILSLPPDTYTV
;
A
#
# COMPACT_ATOMS: atom_id res chain seq x y z
N MET A 1 26.01 41.24 -28.16
CA MET A 1 24.63 40.91 -27.72
C MET A 1 24.09 39.57 -28.25
N LEU A 2 24.67 38.94 -29.30
CA LEU A 2 24.18 37.66 -29.85
C LEU A 2 24.48 36.43 -28.95
N HIS A 3 25.62 36.40 -28.25
CA HIS A 3 26.05 35.23 -27.44
C HIS A 3 25.21 34.99 -26.17
N HIS A 4 24.53 36.01 -25.64
CA HIS A 4 23.74 35.87 -24.41
C HIS A 4 22.40 35.15 -24.67
N ARG A 5 21.83 35.36 -25.88
CA ARG A 5 20.55 34.79 -26.31
C ARG A 5 20.64 33.30 -26.60
N THR A 6 21.78 32.83 -27.12
CA THR A 6 22.02 31.40 -27.42
C THR A 6 22.26 30.57 -26.15
N VAL A 7 22.94 31.14 -25.15
CA VAL A 7 23.15 30.50 -23.84
C VAL A 7 21.83 30.34 -23.09
N GLN A 8 20.96 31.35 -23.08
CA GLN A 8 19.63 31.24 -22.45
C GLN A 8 18.76 30.14 -23.09
N SER A 9 18.78 30.00 -24.42
CA SER A 9 18.04 28.94 -25.10
C SER A 9 18.57 27.55 -24.77
N LEU A 10 19.90 27.39 -24.64
CA LEU A 10 20.52 26.11 -24.29
C LEU A 10 20.19 25.69 -22.84
N VAL A 11 20.23 26.65 -21.91
CA VAL A 11 19.84 26.44 -20.51
C VAL A 11 18.37 26.07 -20.41
N ALA A 12 17.49 26.73 -21.17
CA ALA A 12 16.06 26.44 -21.18
C ALA A 12 15.75 25.02 -21.70
N VAL A 13 16.43 24.57 -22.77
CA VAL A 13 16.26 23.21 -23.31
C VAL A 13 16.79 22.17 -22.34
N PHE A 14 17.94 22.41 -21.71
CA PHE A 14 18.48 21.51 -20.69
C PHE A 14 17.55 21.40 -19.49
N ALA A 15 17.00 22.52 -19.01
CA ALA A 15 16.02 22.54 -17.93
C ALA A 15 14.72 21.82 -18.30
N LEU A 16 14.24 21.98 -19.54
CA LEU A 16 13.05 21.29 -20.05
C LEU A 16 13.26 19.77 -20.11
N VAL A 17 14.42 19.32 -20.62
CA VAL A 17 14.79 17.90 -20.67
C VAL A 17 14.95 17.33 -19.26
N ALA A 18 15.58 18.07 -18.34
CA ALA A 18 15.70 17.66 -16.95
C ALA A 18 14.32 17.52 -16.29
N MET A 19 13.39 18.44 -16.56
CA MET A 19 12.02 18.41 -16.04
C MET A 19 11.21 17.23 -16.60
N LEU A 20 11.46 16.82 -17.85
CA LEU A 20 10.87 15.63 -18.47
C LEU A 20 11.48 14.32 -17.94
N CYS A 21 12.70 14.37 -17.42
CA CYS A 21 13.39 13.23 -16.79
C CYS A 21 13.07 13.06 -15.29
N GLN A 22 12.19 13.90 -14.72
CA GLN A 22 11.69 13.74 -13.36
C GLN A 22 10.74 12.53 -13.35
N GLY A 23 11.30 11.32 -13.37
CA GLY A 23 10.53 10.10 -13.18
C GLY A 23 9.85 10.20 -11.83
N THR A 24 8.52 10.34 -11.82
CA THR A 24 7.74 10.26 -10.60
C THR A 24 7.89 8.84 -10.08
N SER A 25 8.81 8.63 -9.14
CA SER A 25 8.86 7.40 -8.36
C SER A 25 7.51 7.30 -7.65
N VAL A 26 6.63 6.46 -8.20
CA VAL A 26 5.41 6.09 -7.50
C VAL A 26 5.87 5.45 -6.19
N LEU A 27 5.50 6.05 -5.07
CA LEU A 27 5.71 5.46 -3.76
C LEU A 27 4.75 4.27 -3.70
N ALA A 28 5.18 3.11 -4.20
CA ALA A 28 4.43 1.88 -4.04
C ALA A 28 4.21 1.70 -2.54
N GLY A 29 2.94 1.58 -2.13
CA GLY A 29 2.61 1.33 -0.74
C GLY A 29 3.42 0.14 -0.25
N THR A 30 4.23 0.35 0.78
CA THR A 30 5.06 -0.71 1.37
C THR A 30 4.23 -1.71 2.16
N THR A 31 2.90 -1.55 2.19
CA THR A 31 2.02 -2.35 3.00
C THR A 31 0.90 -2.99 2.18
N GLY A 32 0.49 -4.18 2.60
CA GLY A 32 -0.62 -4.95 2.06
C GLY A 32 -1.85 -4.94 2.97
N THR A 33 -2.88 -5.63 2.51
CA THR A 33 -4.15 -5.83 3.22
C THR A 33 -4.46 -7.32 3.31
N LEU A 34 -4.87 -7.79 4.50
CA LEU A 34 -5.39 -9.14 4.72
C LEU A 34 -6.89 -9.05 4.98
N SER A 35 -7.69 -9.72 4.14
CA SER A 35 -9.15 -9.77 4.28
C SER A 35 -9.67 -11.17 4.08
N GLY A 36 -10.77 -11.51 4.75
CA GLY A 36 -11.41 -12.81 4.62
C GLY A 36 -12.74 -12.86 5.37
N THR A 37 -13.28 -14.07 5.49
CA THR A 37 -14.54 -14.34 6.19
C THR A 37 -14.34 -15.46 7.19
N VAL A 38 -14.83 -15.29 8.42
CA VAL A 38 -14.86 -16.32 9.45
C VAL A 38 -16.24 -16.95 9.49
N THR A 39 -16.28 -18.28 9.39
CA THR A 39 -17.51 -19.08 9.45
C THR A 39 -17.44 -20.11 10.56
N ASN A 40 -18.59 -20.42 11.16
CA ASN A 40 -18.72 -21.51 12.11
C ASN A 40 -18.66 -22.86 11.37
N THR A 41 -17.89 -23.81 11.89
CA THR A 41 -17.68 -25.13 11.30
C THR A 41 -18.88 -26.04 11.38
N THR A 42 -19.80 -25.80 12.32
CA THR A 42 -20.96 -26.69 12.56
C THR A 42 -22.08 -26.45 11.55
N ASP A 43 -22.33 -25.18 11.21
CA ASP A 43 -23.47 -24.72 10.45
C ASP A 43 -23.09 -23.83 9.24
N ASN A 44 -21.80 -23.62 8.99
CA ASN A 44 -21.24 -22.78 7.90
C ASN A 44 -21.76 -21.34 7.92
N ARG A 45 -22.30 -20.86 9.04
CA ARG A 45 -22.80 -19.49 9.17
C ARG A 45 -21.67 -18.51 9.47
N PRO A 46 -21.75 -17.26 8.97
CA PRO A 46 -20.77 -16.24 9.30
C PRO A 46 -20.74 -15.98 10.81
N LEU A 47 -19.52 -15.84 11.35
CA LEU A 47 -19.31 -15.63 12.77
C LEU A 47 -18.95 -14.16 13.03
N ALA A 48 -19.87 -13.44 13.66
CA ALA A 48 -19.69 -12.05 14.06
C ALA A 48 -18.94 -11.93 15.40
N GLY A 49 -18.13 -10.88 15.54
CA GLY A 49 -17.41 -10.59 16.79
C GLY A 49 -16.20 -11.49 17.06
N ALA A 50 -15.80 -12.33 16.10
CA ALA A 50 -14.59 -13.12 16.21
C ALA A 50 -13.35 -12.24 16.09
N LYS A 51 -12.39 -12.42 17.00
CA LYS A 51 -11.10 -11.73 16.96
C LYS A 51 -10.12 -12.51 16.09
N VAL A 52 -9.72 -11.91 14.97
CA VAL A 52 -8.69 -12.41 14.06
C VAL A 52 -7.38 -11.71 14.38
N THR A 53 -6.28 -12.46 14.51
CA THR A 53 -4.95 -11.92 14.82
C THR A 53 -3.96 -12.32 13.75
N ALA A 54 -3.45 -11.38 12.98
CA ALA A 54 -2.33 -11.61 12.07
C ALA A 54 -1.02 -11.29 12.78
N ALA A 55 -0.17 -12.30 12.99
CA ALA A 55 1.10 -12.17 13.70
C ALA A 55 2.29 -12.56 12.82
N SER A 56 3.30 -11.69 12.78
CA SER A 56 4.61 -11.90 12.14
C SER A 56 5.71 -11.31 13.04
N PRO A 57 6.99 -11.63 12.79
CA PRO A 57 8.11 -10.95 13.47
C PRO A 57 8.11 -9.43 13.28
N SER A 58 7.62 -8.93 12.13
CA SER A 58 7.59 -7.49 11.85
C SER A 58 6.42 -6.77 12.49
N GLN A 59 5.26 -7.41 12.63
CA GLN A 59 4.05 -6.79 13.16
C GLN A 59 3.01 -7.81 13.64
N THR A 60 2.27 -7.46 14.68
CA THR A 60 1.01 -8.13 15.07
C THR A 60 -0.15 -7.14 14.97
N SER A 61 -1.23 -7.52 14.29
CA SER A 61 -2.43 -6.71 14.13
C SER A 61 -3.69 -7.57 14.34
N THR A 62 -4.77 -6.95 14.79
CA THR A 62 -6.04 -7.65 15.03
C THR A 62 -7.19 -6.97 14.32
N ALA A 63 -8.16 -7.76 13.87
CA ALA A 63 -9.46 -7.29 13.40
C ALA A 63 -10.58 -8.09 14.07
N THR A 64 -11.73 -7.46 14.23
CA THR A 64 -12.95 -8.12 14.70
C THR A 64 -13.88 -8.31 13.51
N THR A 65 -14.46 -9.49 13.38
CA THR A 65 -15.39 -9.77 12.28
C THR A 65 -16.71 -9.03 12.44
N ASP A 66 -17.27 -8.58 11.32
CA ASP A 66 -18.58 -7.93 11.26
C ASP A 66 -19.75 -8.92 11.32
N ALA A 67 -20.99 -8.44 11.16
CA ALA A 67 -22.20 -9.27 11.16
C ALA A 67 -22.22 -10.32 10.03
N GLY A 68 -21.49 -10.07 8.93
CA GLY A 68 -21.31 -11.00 7.81
C GLY A 68 -20.09 -11.91 7.98
N GLY A 69 -19.40 -11.85 9.12
CA GLY A 69 -18.18 -12.62 9.38
C GLY A 69 -16.94 -12.08 8.67
N HIS A 70 -17.03 -10.93 7.99
CA HIS A 70 -15.92 -10.37 7.24
C HIS A 70 -14.94 -9.66 8.18
N PHE A 71 -13.65 -9.76 7.87
CA PHE A 71 -12.60 -8.98 8.53
C PHE A 71 -11.68 -8.35 7.50
N THR A 72 -11.03 -7.24 7.90
CA THR A 72 -9.99 -6.59 7.11
C THR A 72 -8.92 -6.03 8.04
N ILE A 73 -7.66 -6.38 7.79
CA ILE A 73 -6.48 -5.85 8.45
C ILE A 73 -5.67 -5.08 7.42
N LEU A 74 -5.60 -3.77 7.59
CA LEU A 74 -4.92 -2.85 6.68
C LEU A 74 -3.47 -2.61 7.12
N SER A 75 -2.68 -2.09 6.19
CA SER A 75 -1.34 -1.57 6.46
C SER A 75 -0.36 -2.60 7.05
N LEU A 76 -0.42 -3.84 6.57
CA LEU A 76 0.52 -4.88 6.96
C LEU A 76 1.83 -4.77 6.15
N PRO A 77 3.00 -4.57 6.76
CA PRO A 77 4.27 -4.65 6.05
C PRO A 77 4.47 -6.06 5.48
N PRO A 78 5.31 -6.23 4.45
CA PRO A 78 5.51 -7.51 3.79
C PRO A 78 6.27 -8.43 4.75
N ASP A 79 5.61 -9.50 5.15
CA ASP A 79 6.15 -10.55 6.01
C ASP A 79 5.28 -11.80 5.89
N THR A 80 5.69 -12.89 6.52
CA THR A 80 4.88 -14.11 6.69
C THR A 80 4.06 -14.00 7.97
N TYR A 81 2.73 -14.01 7.83
CA TYR A 81 1.81 -13.91 8.96
C TYR A 81 1.16 -15.26 9.28
N THR A 82 1.04 -15.54 10.58
CA THR A 82 0.15 -16.58 11.14
C THR A 82 -1.17 -15.93 11.52
N VAL A 83 -2.30 -16.58 11.24
CA VAL A 83 -3.67 -16.06 11.43
C VAL A 83 -4.54 -17.00 12.24
#